data_AF-A0A957NWZ7-F1
#
_entry.id   AF-A0A957NWZ7-F1
#
_cell.length_a   1.000
_cell.length_b   1.000
_cell.length_c   1.000
_cell.angle_alpha   90.00
_cell.angle_beta   90.00
_cell.angle_gamma   90.00
#
_symmetry.space_group_name_H-M   'P 1'
#
loop_
_entity.id
_entity.type
_entity.pdbx_description
1 polymer ?
#
loop_
_entity_poly.entity_id
_entity_poly.type
_entity_poly.pdbx_seq_one_letter_code
_entity_poly.pdbx_strand_id
1 'polypeptide(L)'
;PMIDNTNTTPSSRAITEPRVWNRQSNLLAWQAYVGDGWDGEAVSPYAAATRAADLSGLPPAYIPVGELDLFLDEDIAYAQRLLQAGVPTELHVYRGCYHGSDVFVPNADASRRFTTGCEQALIRALHG
;
A
#
# COMPACT_ATOMS: atom_id res chain seq x y z
N PRO A 1 0.71 0.61 0.63
CA PRO A 1 1.00 1.96 0.11
C PRO A 1 -0.30 2.65 -0.34
N MET A 2 -0.34 3.99 -0.43
CA MET A 2 -1.52 4.72 -0.93
C MET A 2 -1.58 4.66 -2.46
N ILE A 3 -2.43 3.81 -3.04
CA ILE A 3 -2.46 3.51 -4.48
C ILE A 3 -3.86 3.46 -5.11
N ASP A 4 -4.93 3.56 -4.30
CA ASP A 4 -6.30 3.65 -4.76
C ASP A 4 -6.99 4.93 -4.26
N ASN A 5 -7.46 5.73 -5.21
CA ASN A 5 -8.12 7.00 -4.94
C ASN A 5 -9.59 6.84 -4.49
N THR A 6 -10.21 5.70 -4.74
CA THR A 6 -11.66 5.52 -4.52
C THR A 6 -12.04 5.41 -3.04
N ASN A 7 -11.13 4.92 -2.18
CA ASN A 7 -11.39 4.75 -0.74
C ASN A 7 -12.67 3.92 -0.45
N THR A 8 -12.91 2.88 -1.24
CA THR A 8 -14.15 2.08 -1.21
C THR A 8 -13.98 0.69 -0.57
N THR A 9 -12.79 0.33 -0.12
CA THR A 9 -12.53 -0.98 0.49
C THR A 9 -12.96 -1.02 1.97
N PRO A 10 -13.25 -2.20 2.55
CA PRO A 10 -13.42 -2.37 3.99
C PRO A 10 -12.28 -1.79 4.83
N SER A 11 -11.02 -2.07 4.49
CA SER A 11 -9.85 -1.54 5.20
C SER A 11 -9.81 -0.01 5.21
N SER A 12 -10.13 0.62 4.07
CA SER A 12 -10.16 2.09 3.95
C SER A 12 -11.24 2.75 4.80
N ARG A 13 -12.26 2.00 5.23
CA ARG A 13 -13.33 2.46 6.12
C ARG A 13 -13.07 2.15 7.58
N ALA A 14 -12.27 1.13 7.88
CA ALA A 14 -12.08 0.62 9.22
C ALA A 14 -11.18 1.51 10.10
N ILE A 15 -10.20 2.18 9.49
CA ILE A 15 -9.21 2.97 10.25
C ILE A 15 -9.67 4.42 10.38
N THR A 16 -10.23 4.76 11.55
CA THR A 16 -10.75 6.11 11.87
C THR A 16 -10.06 6.77 13.07
N GLU A 17 -9.03 6.15 13.64
CA GLU A 17 -8.29 6.67 14.79
C GLU A 17 -7.54 7.97 14.42
N PRO A 18 -7.81 9.12 15.07
CA PRO A 18 -7.21 10.41 14.72
C PRO A 18 -5.69 10.52 14.93
N ARG A 19 -5.09 9.62 15.72
CA ARG A 19 -3.64 9.65 16.01
C ARG A 19 -2.77 8.98 14.95
N VAL A 20 -3.36 8.30 13.98
CA VAL A 20 -2.65 7.60 12.89
C VAL A 20 -3.14 8.10 11.54
N TRP A 21 -2.47 7.70 10.45
CA TRP A 21 -3.02 7.92 9.13
C TRP A 21 -4.35 7.16 9.00
N ASN A 22 -5.43 7.92 8.83
CA ASN A 22 -6.78 7.39 8.87
C ASN A 22 -7.56 7.78 7.61
N ARG A 23 -8.81 7.32 7.52
CA ARG A 23 -9.68 7.62 6.38
C ARG A 23 -9.79 9.13 6.09
N GLN A 24 -10.02 9.96 7.10
CA GLN A 24 -10.21 11.40 6.90
C GLN A 24 -8.95 12.03 6.31
N SER A 25 -7.78 11.69 6.84
CA SER A 25 -6.50 12.12 6.29
C SER A 25 -6.30 11.64 4.85
N ASN A 26 -6.70 10.41 4.54
CA ASN A 26 -6.55 9.84 3.20
C ASN A 26 -7.42 10.54 2.14
N LEU A 27 -8.68 10.81 2.48
CA LEU A 27 -9.60 11.54 1.58
C LEU A 27 -9.06 12.96 1.31
N LEU A 28 -8.57 13.65 2.34
CA LEU A 28 -7.95 14.96 2.20
C LEU A 28 -6.67 14.89 1.36
N ALA A 29 -5.83 13.87 1.55
CA ALA A 29 -4.60 13.68 0.80
C ALA A 29 -4.86 13.49 -0.69
N TRP A 30 -5.84 12.65 -1.06
CA TRP A 30 -6.22 12.45 -2.46
C TRP A 30 -6.79 13.72 -3.09
N GLN A 31 -7.68 14.43 -2.39
CA GLN A 31 -8.21 15.70 -2.85
C GLN A 31 -7.10 16.74 -3.06
N ALA A 32 -6.13 16.82 -2.15
CA ALA A 32 -5.01 17.75 -2.27
C ALA A 32 -4.04 17.36 -3.40
N TYR A 33 -3.85 16.06 -3.63
CA TYR A 33 -2.91 15.56 -4.64
C TYR A 33 -3.46 15.66 -6.08
N VAL A 34 -4.73 15.27 -6.29
CA VAL A 34 -5.34 15.18 -7.62
C VAL A 34 -6.22 16.39 -7.95
N GLY A 35 -6.88 16.98 -6.94
CA GLY A 35 -7.82 18.08 -7.12
C GLY A 35 -9.26 17.61 -7.41
N ASP A 36 -9.98 18.36 -8.24
CA ASP A 36 -11.36 18.04 -8.57
C ASP A 36 -11.47 16.70 -9.33
N GLY A 37 -12.43 15.86 -8.92
CA GLY A 37 -12.60 14.50 -9.47
C GLY A 37 -11.59 13.48 -8.94
N TRP A 38 -10.91 13.77 -7.82
CA TRP A 38 -9.96 12.85 -7.19
C TRP A 38 -10.52 11.46 -6.87
N ASP A 39 -11.82 11.31 -6.66
CA ASP A 39 -12.50 10.04 -6.35
C ASP A 39 -12.99 9.28 -7.60
N GLY A 40 -12.75 9.84 -8.78
CA GLY A 40 -13.21 9.29 -10.05
C GLY A 40 -12.31 8.20 -10.62
N GLU A 41 -12.87 7.43 -11.56
CA GLU A 41 -12.16 6.36 -12.29
C GLU A 41 -11.16 6.89 -13.33
N ALA A 42 -11.27 8.17 -13.71
CA ALA A 42 -10.40 8.81 -14.70
C ALA A 42 -9.05 9.29 -14.13
N VAL A 43 -8.78 9.04 -12.84
CA VAL A 43 -7.50 9.39 -12.23
C VAL A 43 -6.37 8.64 -12.94
N SER A 44 -5.28 9.36 -13.23
CA SER A 44 -4.14 8.82 -13.94
C SER A 44 -3.55 7.59 -13.22
N PRO A 45 -3.15 6.53 -13.93
CA PRO A 45 -2.45 5.39 -13.34
C PRO A 45 -1.10 5.75 -12.71
N TYR A 46 -0.53 6.91 -13.06
CA TYR A 46 0.67 7.44 -12.41
C TYR A 46 0.38 8.11 -11.06
N ALA A 47 -0.88 8.45 -10.78
CA ALA A 47 -1.33 8.94 -9.48
C ALA A 47 -1.90 7.79 -8.63
N ALA A 48 -2.79 6.97 -9.21
CA ALA A 48 -3.39 5.81 -8.57
C ALA A 48 -3.03 4.54 -9.37
N ALA A 49 -2.01 3.80 -8.93
CA ALA A 49 -1.48 2.63 -9.64
C ALA A 49 -2.55 1.55 -9.91
N THR A 50 -3.58 1.48 -9.07
CA THR A 50 -4.74 0.60 -9.29
C THR A 50 -5.50 0.89 -10.59
N ARG A 51 -5.33 2.06 -11.22
CA ARG A 51 -5.94 2.40 -12.51
C ARG A 51 -5.19 1.88 -13.73
N ALA A 52 -3.97 1.35 -13.56
CA ALA A 52 -3.20 0.82 -14.69
C ALA A 52 -3.96 -0.34 -15.36
N ALA A 53 -4.13 -0.32 -16.68
CA ALA A 53 -4.88 -1.37 -17.38
C ALA A 53 -4.04 -2.64 -17.62
N ASP A 54 -2.72 -2.48 -17.75
CA ASP A 54 -1.76 -3.57 -17.93
C ASP A 54 -0.60 -3.38 -16.95
N LEU A 55 -0.21 -4.47 -16.31
CA LEU A 55 0.91 -4.54 -15.35
C LEU A 55 2.04 -5.45 -15.85
N SER A 56 1.92 -5.99 -17.07
CA SER A 56 2.94 -6.86 -17.66
C SER A 56 4.26 -6.12 -17.85
N GLY A 57 5.37 -6.85 -17.72
CA GLY A 57 6.71 -6.31 -17.92
C GLY A 57 7.24 -5.40 -16.81
N LEU A 58 6.46 -5.17 -15.74
CA LEU A 58 6.95 -4.48 -14.54
C LEU A 58 8.04 -5.31 -13.82
N PRO A 59 8.96 -4.65 -13.09
CA PRO A 59 9.99 -5.34 -12.32
C PRO A 59 9.38 -6.15 -11.16
N PRO A 60 10.13 -7.12 -10.60
CA PRO A 60 9.73 -7.82 -9.38
C PRO A 60 9.33 -6.84 -8.26
N ALA A 61 8.27 -7.18 -7.54
CA ALA A 61 7.68 -6.31 -6.52
C ALA A 61 7.68 -6.97 -5.13
N TYR A 62 8.01 -6.19 -4.12
CA TYR A 62 7.79 -6.52 -2.71
C TYR A 62 6.79 -5.53 -2.12
N ILE A 63 5.63 -6.03 -1.66
CA ILE A 63 4.53 -5.23 -1.16
C ILE A 63 4.31 -5.56 0.32
N PRO A 64 4.86 -4.74 1.24
CA PRO A 64 4.59 -4.86 2.65
C PRO A 64 3.40 -3.97 3.05
N VAL A 65 2.51 -4.51 3.89
CA VAL A 65 1.37 -3.75 4.42
C VAL A 65 1.06 -4.21 5.85
N GLY A 66 0.54 -3.30 6.68
CA GLY A 66 0.09 -3.63 8.02
C GLY A 66 -1.30 -4.28 8.04
N GLU A 67 -1.56 -5.17 8.99
CA GLU A 67 -2.91 -5.72 9.22
C GLU A 67 -3.91 -4.63 9.65
N LEU A 68 -3.44 -3.58 10.33
CA LEU A 68 -4.23 -2.45 10.81
C LEU A 68 -4.01 -1.22 9.93
N ASP A 69 -3.76 -1.43 8.64
CA ASP A 69 -3.51 -0.38 7.65
C ASP A 69 -4.76 -0.19 6.76
N LEU A 70 -5.14 1.06 6.52
CA LEU A 70 -6.24 1.42 5.64
C LEU A 70 -6.00 0.95 4.19
N PHE A 71 -4.74 0.79 3.79
CA PHE A 71 -4.33 0.35 2.45
C PHE A 71 -4.31 -1.17 2.26
N LEU A 72 -4.65 -1.94 3.29
CA LEU A 72 -4.56 -3.41 3.26
C LEU A 72 -5.24 -4.03 2.03
N ASP A 73 -6.52 -3.71 1.80
CA ASP A 73 -7.28 -4.34 0.73
C ASP A 73 -6.79 -3.92 -0.67
N GLU A 74 -6.40 -2.65 -0.85
CA GLU A 74 -5.89 -2.17 -2.15
C GLU A 74 -4.51 -2.75 -2.47
N ASP A 75 -3.64 -2.89 -1.46
CA ASP A 75 -2.33 -3.51 -1.63
C ASP A 75 -2.44 -5.00 -1.97
N ILE A 76 -3.34 -5.73 -1.29
CA ILE A 76 -3.62 -7.14 -1.60
C ILE A 76 -4.14 -7.28 -3.03
N ALA A 77 -5.12 -6.45 -3.42
CA ALA A 77 -5.70 -6.49 -4.75
C ALA A 77 -4.66 -6.18 -5.84
N TYR A 78 -3.80 -5.18 -5.61
CA TYR A 78 -2.76 -4.83 -6.57
C TYR A 78 -1.68 -5.92 -6.69
N ALA A 79 -1.26 -6.52 -5.57
CA ALA A 79 -0.34 -7.65 -5.57
C ALA A 79 -0.90 -8.86 -6.35
N GLN A 80 -2.19 -9.18 -6.17
CA GLN A 80 -2.85 -10.23 -6.94
C GLN A 80 -2.83 -9.94 -8.45
N ARG A 81 -3.04 -8.69 -8.86
CA ARG A 81 -3.00 -8.29 -10.27
C ARG A 81 -1.60 -8.36 -10.86
N LEU A 82 -0.57 -7.99 -10.11
CA LEU A 82 0.83 -8.18 -10.52
C LEU A 82 1.14 -9.66 -10.76
N LEU A 83 0.76 -10.53 -9.83
CA LEU A 83 0.91 -11.99 -9.97
C LEU A 83 0.18 -12.53 -11.21
N GLN A 84 -1.05 -12.09 -11.44
CA GLN A 84 -1.84 -12.48 -12.63
C GLN A 84 -1.19 -12.00 -13.94
N ALA A 85 -0.52 -10.85 -13.93
CA ALA A 85 0.24 -10.32 -15.05
C ALA A 85 1.62 -11.00 -15.24
N GLY A 86 1.96 -11.98 -14.41
CA GLY A 86 3.24 -12.71 -14.47
C GLY A 86 4.42 -11.97 -13.84
N VAL A 87 4.17 -10.92 -13.06
CA VAL A 87 5.22 -10.18 -12.35
C VAL A 87 5.59 -10.93 -11.06
N PRO A 88 6.86 -11.29 -10.84
CA PRO A 88 7.30 -11.88 -9.57
C PRO A 88 6.97 -10.95 -8.40
N THR A 89 6.10 -11.39 -7.50
CA THR A 89 5.55 -10.52 -6.45
C THR A 89 5.55 -11.23 -5.10
N GLU A 90 6.09 -10.57 -4.09
CA GLU A 90 5.99 -10.95 -2.69
C GLU A 90 5.02 -9.99 -1.99
N LEU A 91 3.98 -10.52 -1.35
CA LEU A 91 3.04 -9.75 -0.54
C LEU A 91 3.17 -10.18 0.93
N HIS A 92 3.39 -9.23 1.83
CA HIS A 92 3.52 -9.50 3.26
C HIS A 92 2.56 -8.63 4.07
N VAL A 93 1.66 -9.28 4.81
CA VAL A 93 0.78 -8.63 5.79
C VAL A 93 1.38 -8.76 7.18
N TYR A 94 1.75 -7.63 7.78
CA TYR A 94 2.36 -7.57 9.10
C TYR A 94 1.32 -7.34 10.19
N ARG A 95 1.00 -8.42 10.92
CA ARG A 95 0.13 -8.38 12.10
C ARG A 95 0.58 -7.31 13.10
N GLY A 96 -0.36 -6.50 13.57
CA GLY A 96 -0.14 -5.45 14.57
C GLY A 96 0.49 -4.15 14.04
N CYS A 97 0.84 -4.08 12.75
CA CYS A 97 1.30 -2.85 12.13
C CYS A 97 0.10 -2.03 11.61
N TYR A 98 0.10 -0.74 11.92
CA TYR A 98 -0.71 0.27 11.24
C TYR A 98 0.17 1.08 10.28
N HIS A 99 -0.43 1.97 9.50
CA HIS A 99 0.29 2.79 8.54
C HIS A 99 1.40 3.64 9.18
N GLY A 100 2.66 3.42 8.76
CA GLY A 100 3.83 4.11 9.30
C GLY A 100 4.30 3.65 10.68
N SER A 101 3.77 2.54 11.21
CA SER A 101 4.18 1.99 12.52
C SER A 101 5.68 1.69 12.64
N ASP A 102 6.34 1.38 11.53
CA ASP A 102 7.79 1.21 11.40
C ASP A 102 8.57 2.50 11.69
N VAL A 103 8.01 3.65 11.31
CA VAL A 103 8.60 4.98 11.56
C VAL A 103 8.29 5.48 12.97
N PHE A 104 7.03 5.35 13.40
CA PHE A 104 6.58 5.93 14.67
C PHE A 104 6.93 5.08 15.91
N VAL A 105 7.02 3.76 15.74
CA VAL A 105 7.31 2.83 16.83
C VAL A 105 8.40 1.82 16.40
N PRO A 106 9.60 2.29 16.02
CA PRO A 106 10.61 1.44 15.37
C PRO A 106 11.10 0.27 16.25
N ASN A 107 10.98 0.42 17.57
CA ASN A 107 11.39 -0.59 18.54
C ASN A 107 10.30 -1.63 18.84
N ALA A 108 9.11 -1.55 18.24
CA ALA A 108 8.12 -2.62 18.35
C ALA A 108 8.56 -3.85 17.54
N ASP A 109 8.29 -5.04 18.06
CA ASP A 109 8.62 -6.30 17.37
C ASP A 109 7.97 -6.39 15.98
N ALA A 110 6.74 -5.88 15.82
CA ALA A 110 6.05 -5.84 14.54
C ALA A 110 6.75 -4.90 13.54
N SER A 111 7.13 -3.71 13.98
CA SER A 111 7.88 -2.72 13.20
C SER A 111 9.23 -3.24 12.74
N ARG A 112 10.01 -3.87 13.63
CA ARG A 112 11.30 -4.48 13.24
C ARG A 112 11.13 -5.56 12.18
N ARG A 113 10.11 -6.43 12.32
CA ARG A 113 9.83 -7.45 11.29
C ARG A 113 9.47 -6.82 9.94
N PHE A 114 8.66 -5.76 9.95
CA PHE A 114 8.31 -5.01 8.74
C PHE A 114 9.57 -4.49 8.04
N THR A 115 10.41 -3.73 8.76
CA THR A 115 11.63 -3.14 8.21
C THR A 115 12.62 -4.19 7.72
N THR A 116 12.89 -5.23 8.51
CA THR A 116 13.78 -6.33 8.11
C THR A 116 13.27 -7.04 6.85
N GLY A 117 11.97 -7.22 6.70
CA GLY A 117 11.40 -7.81 5.48
C GLY A 117 11.70 -6.98 4.23
N CYS A 118 11.53 -5.66 4.31
CA CYS A 118 11.88 -4.74 3.22
C CYS A 118 13.38 -4.80 2.88
N GLU A 119 14.24 -4.74 3.89
CA GLU A 119 15.70 -4.82 3.72
C GLU A 119 16.14 -6.12 3.06
N GLN A 120 15.61 -7.25 3.53
CA GLN A 120 15.92 -8.56 2.97
C GLN A 120 15.42 -8.70 1.54
N ALA A 121 14.26 -8.15 1.21
CA ALA A 121 13.75 -8.15 -0.17
C ALA A 121 14.68 -7.37 -1.10
N LEU A 122 15.16 -6.20 -0.66
CA LEU A 122 16.16 -5.42 -1.41
C LEU A 122 17.48 -6.16 -1.57
N ILE A 123 17.98 -6.79 -0.51
CA ILE A 123 19.22 -7.59 -0.56
C ILE A 123 19.09 -8.71 -1.59
N ARG A 124 18.00 -9.49 -1.56
CA ARG A 124 17.76 -10.56 -2.55
C ARG A 124 17.69 -10.01 -3.97
N ALA A 125 17.01 -8.88 -4.17
CA ALA A 125 16.84 -8.26 -5.48
C ALA A 125 18.16 -7.72 -6.07
N LEU A 126 19.07 -7.21 -5.23
CA LEU A 126 20.30 -6.55 -5.65
C LEU A 126 21.55 -7.44 -5.60
N HIS A 127 21.54 -8.50 -4.79
CA HIS A 127 22.74 -9.27 -4.47
C HIS A 127 22.61 -10.79 -4.64
N GLY A 128 21.41 -11.34 -4.88
CA GLY A 128 21.20 -12.77 -5.06
C GLY A 128 21.33 -13.56 -3.76
#